data_AF-A0A3M1Z2I0-F1
#
_entry.id   AF-A0A3M1Z2I0-F1
#
_cell.length_a   1.000
_cell.length_b   1.000
_cell.length_c   1.000
_cell.angle_alpha   90.00
_cell.angle_beta   90.00
_cell.angle_gamma   90.00
#
_symmetry.space_group_name_H-M   'P 1'
#
loop_
_entity.id
_entity.type
_entity.pdbx_description
1 polymer ?
#
loop_
_entity_poly.entity_id
_entity_poly.type
_entity_poly.pdbx_seq_one_letter_code
_entity_poly.pdbx_strand_id
1 'polypeptide(L)'
;MSNQTIEITFEFQVQQGSNGSGGEHADSLEQHMLFEHTRASLERDIRRKLGRIVCNEHHEAPKIHITCTYDALNEQMDVNWNIDTCCKLFFVQVVKTLNQVN
;
A
#
# COMPACT_ATOMS: atom_id res chain seq x y z
N MET A 1 6.34 25.95 -9.91
CA MET A 1 5.69 25.16 -8.85
C MET A 1 6.15 23.72 -9.02
N SER A 2 7.00 23.23 -8.14
CA SER A 2 7.53 21.87 -8.24
C SER A 2 6.40 20.87 -7.99
N ASN A 3 6.09 20.01 -8.96
CA ASN A 3 5.20 18.87 -8.80
C ASN A 3 5.88 17.86 -7.86
N GLN A 4 5.85 18.10 -6.55
CA GLN A 4 6.22 17.07 -5.59
C GLN A 4 5.15 15.99 -5.64
N THR A 5 5.51 14.87 -6.26
CA THR A 5 4.65 13.69 -6.38
C THR A 5 4.87 12.84 -5.14
N ILE A 6 3.79 12.42 -4.48
CA ILE A 6 3.88 11.52 -3.33
C ILE A 6 4.66 10.25 -3.69
N GLU A 7 5.51 9.81 -2.77
CA GLU A 7 6.29 8.58 -2.90
C GLU A 7 5.46 7.41 -2.37
N ILE A 8 5.21 6.42 -3.22
CA ILE A 8 4.50 5.18 -2.84
C ILE A 8 5.37 4.00 -3.24
N THR A 9 5.75 3.18 -2.26
CA THR A 9 6.51 1.95 -2.47
C THR A 9 5.64 0.75 -2.16
N PHE A 10 5.67 -0.26 -3.03
CA PHE A 10 4.97 -1.53 -2.83
C PHE A 10 5.99 -2.66 -2.66
N GLU A 11 5.74 -3.51 -1.68
CA GLU A 11 6.45 -4.75 -1.45
C GLU A 11 5.43 -5.90 -1.43
N PHE A 12 5.69 -6.94 -2.22
CA PHE A 12 4.83 -8.13 -2.29
C PHE A 12 5.57 -9.33 -1.74
N GLN A 13 4.94 -10.05 -0.83
CA GLN A 13 5.48 -11.25 -0.21
C GLN A 13 4.46 -12.39 -0.32
N VAL A 14 4.93 -13.57 -0.71
CA VAL A 14 4.10 -14.79 -0.70
C VAL A 14 4.59 -15.67 0.44
N GLN A 15 3.75 -15.90 1.43
CA GLN A 15 4.07 -16.78 2.54
C GLN A 15 3.75 -18.21 2.13
N GLN A 16 4.79 -18.98 1.81
CA GLN A 16 4.65 -20.42 1.65
C GLN A 16 4.77 -21.08 3.02
N GLY A 17 3.70 -21.73 3.48
CA GLY A 17 3.77 -22.52 4.70
C GLY A 17 4.82 -23.61 4.56
N SER A 18 5.72 -23.71 5.53
CA SER A 18 6.68 -24.79 5.61
C SER A 18 5.94 -26.10 5.92
N ASN A 19 5.48 -26.80 4.89
CA ASN A 19 5.35 -28.24 4.81
C ASN A 19 4.99 -28.64 3.38
N GLY A 20 5.72 -29.63 2.87
CA GLY A 20 5.51 -30.16 1.52
C GLY A 20 4.12 -30.76 1.31
N SER A 21 3.84 -31.00 0.03
CA SER A 21 2.74 -31.76 -0.57
C SER A 21 1.32 -31.19 -0.47
N GLY A 22 0.80 -30.83 -1.65
CA GLY A 22 -0.57 -31.15 -2.01
C GLY A 22 -1.59 -30.02 -1.89
N GLY A 23 -1.52 -29.06 -2.80
CA GLY A 23 -2.59 -28.10 -3.07
C GLY A 23 -2.19 -27.31 -4.29
N GLU A 24 -2.93 -27.47 -5.37
CA GLU A 24 -2.67 -26.90 -6.68
C GLU A 24 -2.31 -25.43 -6.56
N HIS A 25 -1.14 -25.07 -7.09
CA HIS A 25 -0.70 -23.70 -7.22
C HIS A 25 -1.86 -22.91 -7.84
N ALA A 26 -2.49 -21.98 -7.10
CA ALA A 26 -3.20 -20.89 -7.76
C ALA A 26 -2.24 -20.38 -8.83
N ASP A 27 -2.66 -20.47 -10.09
CA ASP A 27 -1.77 -20.40 -11.23
C ASP A 27 -0.96 -19.10 -11.08
N SER A 28 0.36 -19.13 -11.23
CA SER A 28 1.22 -17.97 -10.90
C SER A 28 0.74 -16.67 -11.56
N LEU A 29 0.02 -16.82 -12.67
CA LEU A 29 -0.70 -15.77 -13.39
C LEU A 29 -1.84 -15.15 -12.57
N GLU A 30 -2.72 -15.94 -11.95
CA GLU A 30 -3.84 -15.45 -11.13
C GLU A 30 -3.34 -14.65 -9.93
N GLN A 31 -2.31 -15.14 -9.24
CA GLN A 31 -1.67 -14.42 -8.13
C GLN A 31 -1.05 -13.10 -8.60
N HIS A 32 -0.35 -13.11 -9.73
CA HIS A 32 0.22 -11.90 -10.31
C HIS A 32 -0.87 -10.89 -10.68
N MET A 33 -1.96 -11.32 -11.31
CA MET A 33 -3.09 -10.46 -11.65
C MET A 33 -3.78 -9.88 -10.42
N LEU A 34 -3.93 -10.67 -9.36
CA LEU A 34 -4.47 -10.21 -8.07
C LEU A 34 -3.60 -9.10 -7.48
N PHE A 35 -2.28 -9.29 -7.46
CA PHE A 35 -1.35 -8.29 -6.94
C PHE A 35 -1.34 -7.01 -7.77
N GLU A 36 -1.26 -7.12 -9.09
CA GLU A 36 -1.27 -5.95 -9.98
C GLU A 36 -2.59 -5.17 -9.88
N HIS A 37 -3.73 -5.85 -9.82
CA HIS A 37 -5.01 -5.20 -9.62
C HIS A 37 -5.08 -4.48 -8.26
N THR A 38 -4.65 -5.14 -7.19
CA THR A 38 -4.63 -4.58 -5.83
C THR A 38 -3.71 -3.36 -5.76
N ARG A 39 -2.52 -3.47 -6.35
CA ARG A 39 -1.56 -2.36 -6.48
C ARG A 39 -2.19 -1.17 -7.17
N ALA A 40 -2.76 -1.37 -8.35
CA ALA A 40 -3.33 -0.30 -9.15
C ALA A 40 -4.50 0.39 -8.44
N SER A 41 -5.33 -0.39 -7.72
CA SER A 41 -6.43 0.15 -6.93
C SER A 41 -5.93 1.02 -5.77
N LEU A 42 -5.01 0.49 -4.95
CA LEU A 42 -4.45 1.21 -3.80
C LEU A 42 -3.69 2.46 -4.23
N GLU A 43 -2.84 2.34 -5.26
CA GLU A 43 -2.09 3.47 -5.77
C GLU A 43 -3.01 4.59 -6.25
N ARG A 44 -4.07 4.25 -7.00
CA ARG A 44 -5.06 5.22 -7.48
C ARG A 44 -5.73 5.95 -6.33
N ASP A 45 -6.19 5.22 -5.31
CA ASP A 45 -6.89 5.81 -4.17
C ASP A 45 -5.98 6.71 -3.33
N ILE A 46 -4.74 6.27 -3.08
CA ILE A 46 -3.77 7.04 -2.32
C ILE A 46 -3.38 8.30 -3.09
N ARG A 47 -3.11 8.20 -4.41
CA ARG A 47 -2.85 9.37 -5.25
C ARG A 47 -4.03 10.34 -5.29
N ARG A 48 -5.25 9.83 -5.37
CA ARG A 48 -6.47 10.66 -5.34
C ARG A 48 -6.60 11.43 -4.03
N LYS A 49 -6.38 10.78 -2.89
CA LYS A 49 -6.57 11.36 -1.55
C LYS A 49 -5.40 12.26 -1.12
N LEU A 50 -4.16 11.82 -1.36
CA LEU A 50 -2.95 12.45 -0.81
C LEU A 50 -2.10 13.19 -1.84
N GLY A 51 -2.38 13.07 -3.14
CA GLY A 51 -1.49 13.55 -4.21
C GLY A 51 -1.19 15.05 -4.22
N ARG A 52 -1.88 15.86 -3.41
CA ARG A 52 -1.64 17.31 -3.25
C ARG A 52 -1.38 17.73 -1.81
N ILE A 53 -1.24 16.76 -0.90
CA ILE A 53 -1.09 17.02 0.52
C ILE A 53 0.39 17.13 0.85
N VAL A 54 0.76 18.25 1.46
CA VAL A 54 2.09 18.53 1.98
C VAL A 54 1.98 19.09 3.40
N CYS A 55 3.03 18.94 4.19
CA CYS A 55 3.09 19.53 5.52
C CYS A 55 3.09 21.06 5.43
N ASN A 56 2.20 21.74 6.16
CA ASN A 56 2.14 23.21 6.16
C ASN A 56 3.38 23.87 6.81
N GLU A 57 4.12 23.14 7.64
CA GLU A 57 5.30 23.67 8.34
C GLU A 57 6.58 23.42 7.53
N HIS A 58 6.78 22.17 7.09
CA HIS A 58 8.04 21.72 6.50
C HIS A 58 7.98 21.56 4.98
N HIS A 59 6.79 21.66 4.38
CA HIS A 59 6.57 21.54 2.93
C HIS A 59 7.02 20.19 2.33
N GLU A 60 6.97 19.14 3.14
CA GLU A 60 7.27 17.77 2.72
C GLU A 60 5.99 16.99 2.40
N ALA A 61 6.05 16.17 1.35
CA ALA A 61 5.02 15.19 1.02
C ALA A 61 5.15 13.93 1.91
N PRO A 62 4.04 13.21 2.19
CA PRO A 62 4.13 11.95 2.92
C PRO A 62 4.75 10.87 2.04
N LYS A 63 5.42 9.91 2.67
CA LYS A 63 5.88 8.68 2.02
C LYS A 63 5.04 7.51 2.51
N ILE A 64 4.60 6.68 1.57
CA ILE A 64 3.71 5.56 1.86
C ILE A 64 4.40 4.27 1.45
N HIS A 65 4.61 3.37 2.40
CA HIS A 65 5.13 2.03 2.15
C HIS A 65 4.02 1.03 2.38
N ILE A 66 3.74 0.19 1.37
CA ILE A 66 2.66 -0.81 1.42
C ILE A 66 3.29 -2.18 1.25
N THR A 67 3.04 -3.06 2.21
CA THR A 67 3.43 -4.46 2.15
C THR A 67 2.18 -5.30 2.00
N CYS A 68 2.10 -6.02 0.90
CA CYS A 68 1.04 -6.99 0.64
C CYS A 68 1.60 -8.39 0.84
N THR A 69 1.05 -9.13 1.78
CA THR A 69 1.41 -10.52 2.05
C THR A 69 0.26 -11.42 1.62
N TYR A 70 0.55 -12.42 0.79
CA TYR A 70 -0.41 -13.45 0.40
C TYR A 70 -0.07 -14.78 1.06
N ASP A 71 -1.02 -15.31 1.83
CA ASP A 71 -0.99 -16.66 2.35
C ASP A 71 -1.69 -17.60 1.37
N ALA A 72 -0.90 -18.38 0.65
CA ALA A 72 -1.41 -19.32 -0.34
C ALA A 72 -2.17 -20.50 0.28
N LEU A 73 -1.94 -20.83 1.55
CA LEU A 73 -2.64 -21.93 2.23
C LEU A 73 -4.04 -21.52 2.66
N ASN A 74 -4.18 -20.29 3.14
CA ASN A 74 -5.46 -19.76 3.61
C ASN A 74 -6.19 -18.94 2.54
N GLU A 75 -5.60 -18.77 1.36
CA GLU A 75 -6.09 -17.88 0.29
C GLU A 75 -6.39 -16.47 0.79
N GLN A 76 -5.53 -15.97 1.69
CA GLN A 76 -5.72 -14.69 2.37
C GLN A 76 -4.69 -13.67 1.91
N MET A 77 -5.13 -12.43 1.73
CA MET A 77 -4.27 -11.30 1.44
C MET A 77 -4.32 -10.30 2.59
N ASP A 78 -3.19 -10.08 3.22
CA ASP A 78 -2.99 -9.06 4.23
C ASP A 78 -2.29 -7.85 3.62
N VAL A 79 -2.85 -6.67 3.87
CA VAL A 79 -2.29 -5.39 3.41
C VAL A 79 -1.89 -4.57 4.62
N ASN A 80 -0.59 -4.37 4.77
CA ASN A 80 -0.01 -3.48 5.76
C ASN A 80 0.49 -2.21 5.08
N TRP A 81 0.38 -1.10 5.79
CA TRP A 81 0.86 0.20 5.31
C TRP A 81 1.56 0.96 6.42
N ASN A 82 2.68 1.59 6.07
CA ASN A 82 3.41 2.53 6.90
C ASN A 82 3.39 3.92 6.24
N ILE A 83 3.22 4.94 7.07
CA ILE A 83 3.09 6.34 6.66
C ILE A 83 4.20 7.13 7.35
N ASP A 84 5.20 7.52 6.58
CA ASP A 84 6.29 8.35 7.06
C ASP A 84 5.99 9.83 6.77
N THR A 85 6.07 10.65 7.82
CA THR A 85 5.80 12.09 7.78
C THR A 85 6.84 12.83 8.60
N CYS A 86 7.11 14.08 8.22
CA CYS A 86 8.09 14.93 8.90
C CYS A 86 7.69 15.30 10.34
N CYS A 87 6.39 15.31 10.68
CA CYS A 87 5.92 15.66 12.01
C CYS A 87 4.57 15.02 12.37
N LYS A 88 4.31 14.89 13.68
CA LYS A 88 3.10 14.23 14.23
C LYS A 88 1.79 14.88 13.78
N LEU A 89 1.76 16.21 13.65
CA LEU A 89 0.56 16.92 13.19
C LEU A 89 0.23 16.54 11.75
N PHE A 90 1.25 16.43 10.91
CA PHE A 90 1.08 16.03 9.53
C PHE A 90 0.61 14.57 9.41
N PHE A 91 1.17 13.66 10.22
CA PHE A 91 0.70 12.28 10.32
C PHE A 91 -0.82 12.21 10.56
N VAL A 92 -1.32 12.93 11.57
CA VAL A 92 -2.76 12.93 11.91
C VAL A 92 -3.61 13.44 10.73
N GLN A 93 -3.15 14.48 10.03
CA GLN A 93 -3.84 14.99 8.84
C GLN A 93 -3.89 13.93 7.72
N VAL A 94 -2.78 13.24 7.46
CA VAL A 94 -2.70 12.18 6.44
C VAL A 94 -3.65 11.04 6.79
N VAL A 95 -3.60 10.53 8.03
CA VAL A 95 -4.48 9.45 8.52
C VAL A 95 -5.95 9.86 8.44
N LYS A 96 -6.29 11.10 8.83
CA LYS A 96 -7.66 11.61 8.70
C LYS A 96 -8.12 11.61 7.24
N THR A 97 -7.26 12.05 6.33
CA THR A 97 -7.59 12.13 4.90
C THR A 97 -7.77 10.74 4.28
N LEU A 98 -6.93 9.78 4.68
CA LEU A 98 -7.08 8.38 4.25
C LEU A 98 -8.39 7.76 4.72
N ASN A 99 -8.80 8.04 5.95
CA ASN A 99 -10.03 7.48 6.55
C ASN A 99 -11.33 8.22 6.16
N GLN A 100 -11.24 9.35 5.45
CA GLN A 100 -12.43 9.98 4.90
C GLN A 100 -13.03 9.09 3.80
N VAL A 101 -14.21 8.56 4.09
CA VAL A 101 -15.10 7.92 3.12
C VAL A 101 -15.86 9.06 2.46
N ASN A 102 -15.45 9.43 1.24
CA ASN A 102 -16.20 10.32 0.37
C ASN A 102 -16.99 9.47 -0.63
#